data_AF-A0A6P1BXY2-F1
#
_entry.id   AF-A0A6P1BXY2-F1
#
_cell.length_a   1.000
_cell.length_b   1.000
_cell.length_c   1.000
_cell.angle_alpha   90.00
_cell.angle_beta   90.00
_cell.angle_gamma   90.00
#
_symmetry.space_group_name_H-M   'P 1'
#
loop_
_entity.id
_entity.type
_entity.pdbx_description
1 polymer ?
#
loop_
_entity_poly.entity_id
_entity_poly.type
_entity_poly.pdbx_seq_one_letter_code
_entity_poly.pdbx_strand_id
1 'polypeptide(L)'
;MPANQGLDITYLTLYSELVQRSLDESFTSEFSSNGRFVAVEVKGKRYWYFDTPKPEGSGQDRRYVGPVDDPEITKRVEAFKDLKADLKGRRRLVSTLVR
;
A
#
# COMPACT_ATOMS: atom_id res chain seq x y z
N MET A 1 32.00 -33.47 0.36
CA MET A 1 30.68 -33.02 0.83
C MET A 1 30.62 -31.52 0.65
N PRO A 2 29.69 -30.94 -0.13
CA PRO A 2 29.57 -29.49 -0.17
C PRO A 2 29.16 -29.01 1.21
N ALA A 3 29.82 -27.96 1.71
CA ALA A 3 29.43 -27.33 2.96
C ALA A 3 27.99 -26.84 2.80
N ASN A 4 27.09 -27.37 3.64
CA ASN A 4 25.75 -26.81 3.79
C ASN A 4 25.96 -25.41 4.38
N GLN A 5 26.09 -24.41 3.49
CA GLN A 5 26.14 -23.01 3.89
C GLN A 5 24.75 -22.69 4.44
N GLY A 6 24.59 -22.87 5.75
CA GLY A 6 23.39 -22.44 6.45
C GLY A 6 23.11 -21.00 6.01
N LEU A 7 21.89 -20.76 5.53
CA LEU A 7 21.46 -19.43 5.15
C LEU A 7 21.76 -18.47 6.31
N ASP A 8 22.37 -17.33 6.00
CA ASP A 8 22.68 -16.32 7.00
C ASP A 8 21.43 -15.98 7.82
N ILE A 9 21.59 -15.85 9.13
CA ILE A 9 20.47 -15.59 10.06
C ILE A 9 19.74 -14.30 9.70
N THR A 10 20.47 -13.31 9.16
CA THR A 10 19.90 -12.07 8.64
C THR A 10 18.94 -12.34 7.49
N TYR A 11 19.32 -13.22 6.56
CA TYR A 11 18.52 -13.59 5.40
C TYR A 11 17.24 -14.32 5.81
N LEU A 12 17.34 -15.27 6.75
CA LEU A 12 16.19 -15.99 7.29
C LEU A 12 15.19 -15.05 7.99
N THR A 13 15.69 -14.07 8.73
CA THR A 13 14.87 -13.09 9.44
C THR A 13 14.12 -12.20 8.44
N LEU A 14 14.81 -11.66 7.44
CA LEU A 14 14.22 -10.82 6.39
C LEU A 14 13.19 -11.59 5.54
N TYR A 15 13.46 -12.86 5.23
CA TYR A 15 12.53 -13.73 4.52
C TYR A 15 11.26 -14.01 5.35
N SER A 16 11.42 -14.31 6.65
CA SER A 16 10.28 -14.56 7.54
C SER A 16 9.39 -13.33 7.68
N GLU A 17 10.00 -12.14 7.80
CA GLU A 17 9.27 -10.87 7.85
C GLU A 17 8.49 -10.61 6.54
N LEU A 18 9.09 -10.91 5.38
CA LEU A 18 8.43 -10.82 4.09
C LEU A 18 7.21 -11.76 3.99
N VAL A 19 7.34 -13.00 4.45
CA VAL A 19 6.25 -13.99 4.42
C VAL A 19 5.08 -13.53 5.31
N GLN A 20 5.36 -13.08 6.53
CA GLN A 20 4.32 -12.58 7.45
C GLN A 20 3.54 -11.40 6.86
N ARG A 21 4.24 -10.36 6.39
CA ARG A 21 3.61 -9.18 5.76
C ARG A 21 2.82 -9.51 4.49
N SER A 22 3.18 -10.58 3.77
CA SER A 22 2.48 -11.00 2.55
C SER A 22 1.15 -11.72 2.85
N LEU A 23 1.07 -12.43 3.97
CA LEU A 23 -0.16 -13.13 4.37
C LEU A 23 -1.25 -12.13 4.82
N ASP A 24 -0.85 -11.10 5.56
CA ASP A 24 -1.75 -10.06 6.08
C ASP A 24 -2.42 -9.23 4.96
N GLU A 25 -1.77 -9.09 3.79
CA GLU A 25 -2.27 -8.23 2.71
C GLU A 25 -3.20 -8.93 1.71
N SER A 26 -3.40 -10.24 1.83
CA SER A 26 -4.29 -11.00 0.92
C SER A 26 -5.78 -10.61 1.03
N PHE A 27 -6.11 -9.61 1.85
CA PHE A 27 -7.43 -9.03 1.98
C PHE A 27 -7.71 -8.01 0.86
N THR A 28 -8.71 -8.33 0.04
CA THR A 28 -9.10 -7.62 -1.19
C THR A 28 -9.33 -6.12 -0.98
N SER A 29 -8.53 -5.28 -1.66
CA SER A 29 -8.74 -3.83 -1.73
C SER A 29 -9.53 -3.45 -2.98
N GLU A 30 -10.67 -2.78 -2.79
CA GLU A 30 -11.49 -2.18 -3.86
C GLU A 30 -10.76 -1.04 -4.60
N PHE A 31 -9.66 -0.55 -4.03
CA PHE A 31 -8.84 0.54 -4.53
C PHE A 31 -7.45 0.03 -4.96
N SER A 32 -7.01 0.37 -6.17
CA SER A 32 -5.68 -0.05 -6.66
C SER A 32 -4.55 0.57 -5.83
N SER A 33 -3.52 -0.19 -5.49
CA SER A 33 -2.32 0.32 -4.79
C SER A 33 -1.58 1.42 -5.57
N ASN A 34 -1.79 1.51 -6.88
CA ASN A 34 -1.25 2.56 -7.74
C ASN A 34 -1.96 3.91 -7.57
N GLY A 35 -3.15 3.96 -6.96
CA GLY A 35 -3.87 5.21 -6.69
C GLY A 35 -3.56 5.82 -5.32
N ARG A 36 -4.19 6.95 -5.00
CA ARG A 36 -4.10 7.61 -3.69
C ARG A 36 -5.39 8.33 -3.32
N PHE A 37 -5.68 8.43 -2.03
CA PHE A 37 -6.73 9.30 -1.51
C PHE A 37 -6.23 10.73 -1.34
N VAL A 38 -7.05 11.70 -1.72
CA VAL A 38 -6.78 13.14 -1.62
C VAL A 38 -8.00 13.83 -1.01
N ALA A 39 -7.78 14.67 0.00
CA ALA A 39 -8.82 15.54 0.54
C ALA A 39 -8.89 16.81 -0.31
N VAL A 40 -10.08 17.11 -0.83
CA VAL A 40 -10.35 18.31 -1.64
C VAL A 40 -11.43 19.12 -0.94
N GLU A 41 -11.16 20.41 -0.75
CA GLU A 41 -12.13 21.34 -0.19
C GLU A 41 -13.00 21.92 -1.31
N VAL A 42 -14.32 21.83 -1.16
CA VAL A 42 -15.31 22.39 -2.06
C VAL A 42 -16.34 23.13 -1.22
N LYS A 43 -16.43 24.45 -1.42
CA LYS A 43 -17.40 25.34 -0.74
C LYS A 43 -17.39 25.19 0.80
N GLY A 44 -16.19 25.11 1.39
CA GLY A 44 -16.01 25.01 2.85
C GLY A 44 -16.25 23.62 3.44
N LYS A 45 -16.49 22.60 2.61
CA LYS A 45 -16.59 21.19 3.03
C LYS A 45 -15.47 20.37 2.39
N ARG A 46 -14.92 19.43 3.13
CA ARG A 46 -13.83 18.57 2.64
C ARG A 46 -14.37 17.21 2.22
N TYR A 47 -13.85 16.73 1.10
CA TYR A 47 -14.25 15.47 0.52
C TYR A 47 -13.04 14.62 0.15
N TRP A 48 -13.16 13.33 0.37
CA TRP A 48 -12.21 12.34 -0.11
C TRP A 48 -12.46 12.03 -1.58
N TYR A 49 -11.39 12.09 -2.34
CA TYR A 49 -11.30 11.61 -3.72
C TYR A 49 -10.21 10.56 -3.83
N PHE A 50 -10.38 9.60 -4.75
CA PHE A 50 -9.37 8.62 -5.10
C PHE A 50 -8.83 8.91 -6.50
N ASP A 51 -7.56 9.31 -6.56
CA ASP A 51 -6.85 9.63 -7.80
C ASP A 51 -6.08 8.39 -8.27
N THR A 52 -6.41 7.89 -9.46
CA THR A 52 -5.70 6.77 -10.13
C THR A 52 -4.94 7.30 -11.35
N PRO A 53 -3.63 7.05 -11.48
CA PRO A 53 -2.89 7.45 -12.67
C PRO A 53 -3.40 6.69 -13.90
N LYS A 54 -3.66 7.40 -15.00
CA LYS A 54 -4.04 6.76 -16.26
C LYS A 54 -2.79 6.17 -16.94
N PRO A 55 -2.90 4.97 -17.56
CA PRO A 55 -1.74 4.32 -18.20
C PRO A 55 -1.21 5.05 -19.44
N GLU A 56 -2.06 5.81 -20.15
CA GLU A 56 -1.71 6.43 -21.46
C GLU A 56 -1.56 7.96 -21.43
N GLY A 57 -1.34 8.60 -20.26
CA GLY A 57 -1.13 10.06 -20.27
C GLY A 57 -0.83 10.70 -18.92
N SER A 58 -0.65 12.03 -18.93
CA SER A 58 -0.37 12.86 -17.76
C SER A 58 -1.59 13.09 -16.84
N GLY A 59 -2.75 12.50 -17.17
CA GLY A 59 -4.00 12.66 -16.44
C GLY A 59 -4.18 11.67 -15.30
N GLN A 60 -4.94 12.07 -14.29
CA GLN A 60 -5.41 11.20 -13.20
C GLN A 60 -6.92 11.04 -13.32
N ASP A 61 -7.42 9.82 -13.16
CA ASP A 61 -8.85 9.58 -13.00
C ASP A 61 -9.23 9.79 -11.54
N ARG A 62 -10.19 10.68 -11.30
CA ARG A 62 -10.57 11.13 -9.96
C ARG A 62 -11.97 10.62 -9.64
N ARG A 63 -12.06 9.72 -8.65
CA ARG A 63 -13.34 9.19 -8.16
C ARG A 63 -13.70 9.82 -6.83
N TYR A 64 -14.93 10.32 -6.69
CA TYR A 64 -15.45 10.77 -5.39
C TYR A 64 -15.68 9.57 -4.47
N VAL A 65 -15.25 9.69 -3.22
CA VAL A 65 -15.32 8.60 -2.22
C VAL A 65 -16.32 8.96 -1.12
N GLY A 66 -16.35 10.22 -0.69
CA GLY A 66 -17.29 10.71 0.31
C GLY A 66 -16.80 11.92 1.08
N PRO A 67 -17.58 12.42 2.05
CA PRO A 67 -17.16 13.52 2.92
C PRO A 67 -16.07 13.09 3.90
N VAL A 68 -15.16 14.01 4.24
CA VAL A 68 -14.11 13.78 5.25
C VAL A 68 -14.70 13.67 6.65
N ASP A 69 -15.82 14.34 6.89
CA ASP A 69 -16.50 14.34 8.19
C ASP A 69 -17.22 13.01 8.52
N ASP A 70 -17.28 12.07 7.55
CA ASP A 70 -17.74 10.71 7.80
C ASP A 70 -16.61 9.87 8.42
N PRO A 71 -16.74 9.44 9.70
CA PRO A 71 -15.70 8.69 10.40
C PRO A 71 -15.41 7.32 9.77
N GLU A 72 -16.42 6.67 9.16
CA GLU A 72 -16.22 5.37 8.55
C GLU A 72 -15.36 5.49 7.29
N ILE A 73 -15.63 6.51 6.48
CA ILE A 73 -14.87 6.77 5.26
C ILE A 73 -13.43 7.14 5.61
N THR A 74 -13.24 8.04 6.57
CA THR A 74 -11.89 8.45 6.98
C THR A 74 -11.10 7.27 7.57
N LYS A 75 -11.73 6.41 8.38
CA LYS A 75 -11.09 5.18 8.89
C LYS A 75 -10.64 4.24 7.76
N ARG A 76 -11.45 4.08 6.71
CA ARG A 76 -11.08 3.28 5.53
C ARG A 76 -9.89 3.90 4.78
N VAL A 77 -9.87 5.21 4.62
CA VAL A 77 -8.76 5.94 3.97
C VAL A 77 -7.46 5.79 4.75
N GLU A 78 -7.51 5.86 6.07
CA GLU A 78 -6.34 5.66 6.95
C GLU A 78 -5.83 4.22 6.87
N ALA A 79 -6.71 3.23 7.00
CA ALA A 79 -6.33 1.82 6.85
C ALA A 79 -5.65 1.55 5.49
N PHE A 80 -6.12 2.18 4.41
CA PHE A 80 -5.48 2.06 3.11
C PHE A 80 -4.07 2.68 3.06
N LYS A 81 -3.82 3.78 3.76
CA LYS A 81 -2.47 4.37 3.84
C LYS A 81 -1.50 3.42 4.52
N ASP A 82 -1.94 2.74 5.58
CA ASP A 82 -1.12 1.77 6.30
C ASP A 82 -0.81 0.55 5.41
N LEU A 83 -1.82 0.02 4.70
CA LEU A 83 -1.62 -1.04 3.71
C LEU A 83 -0.61 -0.64 2.62
N LYS A 84 -0.71 0.59 2.10
CA LYS A 84 0.22 1.09 1.09
C LYS A 84 1.65 1.28 1.64
N ALA A 85 1.78 1.67 2.90
CA ALA A 85 3.07 1.76 3.58
C ALA A 85 3.70 0.38 3.75
N ASP A 86 2.91 -0.63 4.12
CA ASP A 86 3.38 -2.01 4.20
C ASP A 86 3.85 -2.55 2.83
N LEU A 87 3.07 -2.35 1.77
CA LEU A 87 3.47 -2.69 0.39
C LEU A 87 4.84 -2.12 0.00
N LYS A 88 5.08 -0.85 0.36
CA LYS A 88 6.37 -0.19 0.10
C LYS A 88 7.49 -0.82 0.92
N GLY A 89 7.24 -1.14 2.20
CA GLY A 89 8.16 -1.87 3.06
C GLY A 89 8.52 -3.24 2.49
N ARG A 90 7.52 -3.97 2.00
CA ARG A 90 7.70 -5.28 1.37
C ARG A 90 8.55 -5.23 0.11
N ARG A 91 8.28 -4.27 -0.78
CA ARG A 91 9.12 -4.03 -1.97
C ARG A 91 10.58 -3.81 -1.61
N ARG A 92 10.84 -3.10 -0.50
CA ARG A 92 12.21 -2.90 0.01
C ARG A 92 12.84 -4.18 0.53
N LEU A 93 12.10 -5.00 1.30
CA LEU A 93 12.56 -6.31 1.77
C LEU A 93 12.91 -7.22 0.60
N VAL A 94 12.02 -7.34 -0.39
CA VAL A 94 12.27 -8.11 -1.63
C VAL A 94 13.52 -7.62 -2.35
N SER A 95 13.67 -6.31 -2.54
CA SER A 95 14.86 -5.75 -3.21
C SER A 95 16.17 -6.04 -2.48
N THR A 96 16.11 -6.26 -1.16
CA THR A 96 17.28 -6.59 -0.33
C THR A 96 17.62 -8.07 -0.45
N LEU A 97 16.61 -8.95 -0.57
CA LEU A 97 16.77 -10.41 -0.67
C LEU A 97 17.17 -10.91 -2.06
N VAL A 98 16.87 -10.14 -3.11
CA VAL A 98 17.16 -10.48 -4.52
C VAL A 98 18.53 -9.94 -4.99
N ARG A 99 19.20 -9.14 -4.16
CA ARG A 99 20.48 -8.52 -4.49
C ARG A 99 21.68 -9.42 -4.22
#